data_AF-A0A961U7D4-F1
#
_entry.id   AF-A0A961U7D4-F1
#
_cell.length_a   1.000
_cell.length_b   1.000
_cell.length_c   1.000
_cell.angle_alpha   90.00
_cell.angle_beta   90.00
_cell.angle_gamma   90.00
#
_symmetry.space_group_name_H-M   'P 1'
#
loop_
_entity.id
_entity.type
_entity.pdbx_description
1 polymer ?
#
loop_
_entity_poly.entity_id
_entity_poly.type
_entity_poly.pdbx_seq_one_letter_code
_entity_poly.pdbx_strand_id
1 'polypeptide(L)'
;MADDRFSQAVASVDVLDLCGRIIAHPERAMVSLAAKVALAHSVERLWEVCLESELLVRALAMPTEAFTSEEQFAVRDHAIETQAAKVAHLMAALRGDTNTNKQETEDGSSDAK
;
A
#
# COMPACT_ATOMS: atom_id res chain seq x y z
N MET A 1 -8.02 5.11 25.37
CA MET A 1 -7.00 4.50 26.25
C MET A 1 -6.81 3.00 26.01
N ALA A 2 -7.84 2.14 26.12
CA ALA A 2 -7.67 0.70 25.83
C ALA A 2 -7.36 0.44 24.34
N ASP A 3 -8.13 1.06 23.45
CA ASP A 3 -7.96 1.00 21.98
C ASP A 3 -6.54 1.38 21.53
N ASP A 4 -6.04 2.50 22.05
CA ASP A 4 -4.73 3.05 21.70
C ASP A 4 -3.57 2.09 22.04
N ARG A 5 -3.67 1.38 23.17
CA ARG A 5 -2.72 0.31 23.54
C ARG A 5 -2.84 -0.91 22.63
N PHE A 6 -4.05 -1.24 22.16
CA PHE A 6 -4.23 -2.34 21.21
C PHE A 6 -3.63 -1.99 19.84
N SER A 7 -3.88 -0.78 19.34
CA SER A 7 -3.27 -0.28 18.09
C SER A 7 -1.74 -0.25 18.17
N GLN A 8 -1.15 0.18 19.28
CA GLN A 8 0.29 0.11 19.52
C GLN A 8 0.81 -1.34 19.57
N ALA A 9 0.05 -2.26 20.18
CA ALA A 9 0.38 -3.69 20.20
C ALA A 9 0.26 -4.36 18.83
N VAL A 10 -0.60 -3.88 17.93
CA VAL A 10 -0.67 -4.32 16.52
C VAL A 10 0.51 -3.76 15.71
N ALA A 11 0.79 -2.47 15.86
CA ALA A 11 1.86 -1.77 15.12
C ALA A 11 3.28 -2.25 15.47
N SER A 12 3.45 -2.90 16.63
CA SER A 12 4.74 -3.46 17.07
C SER A 12 4.95 -4.93 16.69
N VAL A 13 4.03 -5.56 15.94
CA VAL A 13 4.18 -6.94 15.46
C VAL A 13 5.10 -6.99 14.25
N ASP A 14 6.23 -7.70 14.37
CA ASP A 14 6.96 -8.20 13.21
C ASP A 14 6.17 -9.35 12.57
N VAL A 15 5.53 -9.06 11.43
CA VAL A 15 4.69 -10.02 10.70
C VAL A 15 5.55 -11.06 9.96
N LEU A 16 6.80 -10.76 9.60
CA LEU A 16 7.68 -11.70 8.92
C LEU A 16 8.21 -12.77 9.88
N ASP A 17 8.67 -12.36 11.06
CA ASP A 17 9.03 -13.29 12.15
C ASP A 17 7.83 -14.13 12.59
N LEU A 18 6.65 -13.50 12.74
CA LEU A 18 5.42 -14.23 13.04
C LEU A 18 5.10 -15.30 11.99
N CYS A 19 5.16 -14.96 10.71
CA CYS A 19 4.95 -15.91 9.61
C CYS A 19 5.97 -17.04 9.67
N GLY A 20 7.25 -16.74 9.89
CA GLY A 20 8.31 -17.74 10.02
C GLY A 20 8.03 -18.74 11.16
N ARG A 21 7.60 -18.25 12.33
CA ARG A 21 7.21 -19.09 13.47
C ARG A 21 5.98 -19.96 13.19
N ILE A 22 4.96 -19.42 12.52
CA ILE A 22 3.76 -20.17 12.11
C ILE A 22 4.11 -21.27 11.10
N ILE A 23 4.94 -20.97 10.09
CA ILE A 23 5.35 -21.91 9.06
C ILE A 23 6.20 -23.05 9.64
N ALA A 24 7.12 -22.74 10.57
CA ALA A 24 7.97 -23.75 11.19
C ALA A 24 7.19 -24.74 12.07
N HIS A 25 6.24 -24.26 12.88
CA HIS A 25 5.53 -25.06 13.88
C HIS A 25 4.02 -24.72 13.97
N PRO A 26 3.22 -25.00 12.91
CA PRO A 26 1.85 -24.51 12.80
C PRO A 26 0.93 -24.98 13.95
N GLU A 27 1.03 -26.24 14.37
CA GLU A 27 0.22 -26.80 15.46
C GLU A 27 0.54 -26.23 16.86
N ARG A 28 1.69 -25.56 17.01
CA ARG A 28 2.19 -25.01 18.29
C ARG A 28 2.28 -23.49 18.30
N ALA A 29 1.95 -22.84 17.19
CA ALA A 29 2.06 -21.40 17.04
C ALA A 29 0.99 -20.67 17.87
N MET A 30 1.37 -20.19 19.06
CA MET A 30 0.52 -19.31 19.86
C MET A 30 0.55 -17.88 19.29
N VAL A 31 -0.56 -17.48 18.66
CA VAL A 31 -0.73 -16.16 18.03
C VAL A 31 -1.69 -15.30 18.87
N SER A 32 -1.21 -14.14 19.35
CA SER A 32 -2.01 -13.17 20.08
C SER A 32 -3.08 -12.51 19.19
N LEU A 33 -4.09 -11.87 19.79
CA LEU A 33 -5.11 -11.14 19.01
C LEU A 33 -4.49 -10.03 18.15
N ALA A 34 -3.55 -9.26 18.72
CA ALA A 34 -2.85 -8.21 17.98
C ALA A 34 -2.05 -8.77 16.79
N ALA A 35 -1.38 -9.91 16.98
CA ALA A 35 -0.65 -10.59 15.91
C ALA A 35 -1.56 -11.13 14.80
N LYS A 36 -2.78 -11.60 15.13
CA LYS A 36 -3.79 -12.00 14.13
C LYS A 36 -4.26 -10.80 13.31
N VAL A 37 -4.51 -9.66 13.95
CA VAL A 37 -4.94 -8.41 13.27
C VAL A 37 -3.83 -7.86 12.39
N ALA A 38 -2.58 -7.82 12.88
CA ALA A 38 -1.42 -7.41 12.08
C ALA A 38 -1.27 -8.28 10.82
N LEU A 39 -1.33 -9.60 10.96
CA LEU A 39 -1.27 -10.53 9.83
C LEU A 39 -2.43 -10.33 8.84
N ALA A 40 -3.66 -10.13 9.34
CA ALA A 40 -4.81 -9.86 8.49
C ALA A 40 -4.63 -8.57 7.67
N HIS A 41 -4.22 -7.46 8.31
CA HIS A 41 -3.95 -6.19 7.63
C HIS A 41 -2.81 -6.31 6.60
N SER A 42 -1.75 -7.08 6.89
CA SER A 42 -0.67 -7.32 5.93
C SER A 42 -1.13 -8.13 4.71
N VAL A 43 -2.00 -9.12 4.91
CA VAL A 43 -2.61 -9.90 3.81
C VAL A 43 -3.55 -9.02 2.98
N GLU A 44 -4.33 -8.16 3.62
CA GLU A 44 -5.25 -7.23 2.95
C GLU A 44 -4.47 -6.22 2.08
N ARG A 45 -3.39 -5.63 2.62
CA ARG A 45 -2.47 -4.75 1.88
C ARG A 45 -1.74 -5.43 0.73
N LEU A 46 -1.37 -6.70 0.89
CA LEU A 46 -0.78 -7.49 -0.20
C LEU A 46 -1.80 -7.71 -1.33
N TRP A 47 -3.03 -8.06 -0.99
CA TRP A 47 -4.11 -8.22 -1.98
C TRP A 47 -4.44 -6.92 -2.72
N GLU A 48 -4.43 -5.78 -2.02
CA GLU A 48 -4.59 -4.44 -2.61
C GLU A 48 -3.54 -4.20 -3.71
N VAL A 49 -2.25 -4.47 -3.44
CA VAL A 49 -1.16 -4.39 -4.43
C VAL A 49 -1.38 -5.36 -5.59
N CYS A 50 -1.75 -6.62 -5.31
CA CYS A 50 -1.96 -7.63 -6.34
C CYS A 50 -3.10 -7.27 -7.30
N LEU A 51 -4.23 -6.77 -6.78
CA LEU A 51 -5.40 -6.40 -7.58
C LEU A 51 -5.10 -5.23 -8.53
N GLU A 52 -4.51 -4.15 -8.03
CA GLU A 52 -4.20 -2.98 -8.86
C GLU A 52 -3.07 -3.30 -9.86
N SER A 53 -2.12 -4.17 -9.49
CA SER A 53 -1.11 -4.70 -10.43
C SER A 53 -1.73 -5.56 -11.53
N GLU A 54 -2.74 -6.39 -11.23
CA GLU A 54 -3.45 -7.16 -12.24
C GLU A 54 -4.22 -6.24 -13.20
N LEU A 55 -4.88 -5.19 -12.68
CA LEU A 55 -5.56 -4.20 -13.50
C LEU A 55 -4.58 -3.43 -14.41
N LEU A 56 -3.38 -3.09 -13.92
CA LEU A 56 -2.30 -2.53 -14.74
C LEU A 56 -1.86 -3.47 -15.87
N VAL A 57 -1.63 -4.75 -15.56
CA VAL A 57 -1.27 -5.77 -16.58
C VAL A 57 -2.36 -5.92 -17.62
N ARG A 58 -3.64 -5.95 -17.21
CA ARG A 58 -4.79 -6.01 -18.14
C ARG A 58 -4.88 -4.77 -19.04
N ALA A 59 -4.59 -3.58 -18.52
CA ALA A 59 -4.56 -2.35 -19.32
C ALA A 59 -3.39 -2.33 -20.32
N LEU A 60 -2.21 -2.78 -19.90
CA LEU A 60 -1.03 -2.92 -20.77
C LEU A 60 -1.23 -3.96 -21.88
N ALA A 61 -1.91 -5.06 -21.57
CA ALA A 61 -2.20 -6.17 -22.51
C ALA A 61 -3.40 -5.91 -23.44
N MET A 62 -4.03 -4.73 -23.37
CA MET A 62 -5.15 -4.38 -24.25
C MET A 62 -4.67 -4.24 -25.71
N PRO A 63 -5.22 -5.03 -26.67
CA PRO A 63 -4.75 -5.04 -28.06
C PRO A 63 -5.12 -3.73 -28.76
N THR A 64 -4.11 -2.94 -29.12
CA THR A 64 -4.30 -1.62 -29.74
C THR A 64 -4.56 -1.70 -31.24
N GLU A 65 -4.32 -2.85 -31.87
CA GLU A 65 -4.60 -3.11 -33.28
C GLU A 65 -6.10 -3.10 -33.60
N ALA A 66 -6.94 -3.28 -32.58
CA ALA A 66 -8.40 -3.22 -32.67
C ALA A 66 -8.97 -1.80 -32.40
N PHE A 67 -8.13 -0.81 -32.11
CA PHE A 67 -8.59 0.54 -31.82
C PHE A 67 -8.88 1.32 -33.11
N THR A 68 -10.00 2.02 -33.11
CA THR A 68 -10.55 2.78 -34.25
C THR A 68 -10.71 4.28 -33.95
N SER A 69 -10.55 4.71 -32.69
CA SER A 69 -10.63 6.11 -32.28
C SER A 69 -9.58 6.47 -31.23
N GLU A 70 -9.20 7.76 -31.19
CA GLU A 70 -8.29 8.32 -30.18
C GLU A 70 -8.82 8.16 -28.74
N GLU A 71 -10.14 8.14 -28.56
CA GLU A 71 -10.79 7.91 -27.26
C GLU A 71 -10.40 6.54 -26.66
N GLN A 72 -10.25 5.50 -27.48
CA GLN A 72 -9.84 4.17 -27.01
C GLN A 72 -8.39 4.16 -26.52
N PHE A 73 -7.50 4.91 -27.18
CA PHE A 73 -6.13 5.12 -26.70
C PHE A 73 -6.13 5.92 -25.40
N ALA A 74 -6.86 7.04 -25.33
CA ALA A 74 -6.95 7.87 -24.13
C ALA A 74 -7.50 7.11 -22.91
N VAL A 75 -8.52 6.25 -23.08
CA VAL A 75 -9.06 5.39 -22.02
C VAL A 75 -8.02 4.38 -21.53
N ARG A 76 -7.29 3.74 -22.46
CA ARG A 76 -6.21 2.79 -22.12
C ARG A 76 -5.09 3.49 -21.36
N ASP A 77 -4.61 4.62 -21.85
CA ASP A 77 -3.47 5.33 -21.28
C ASP A 77 -3.83 5.90 -19.90
N HIS A 78 -5.03 6.46 -19.73
CA HIS A 78 -5.55 6.86 -18.42
C HIS A 78 -5.64 5.69 -17.43
N ALA A 79 -6.05 4.50 -17.88
CA ALA A 79 -6.08 3.29 -17.04
C ALA A 79 -4.67 2.85 -16.63
N ILE A 80 -3.69 2.91 -17.53
CA ILE A 80 -2.28 2.61 -17.24
C ILE A 80 -1.72 3.62 -16.22
N GLU A 81 -1.89 4.92 -16.45
CA GLU A 81 -1.42 5.97 -15.54
C GLU A 81 -2.03 5.84 -14.15
N THR A 82 -3.35 5.67 -14.07
CA THR A 82 -4.08 5.50 -12.81
C THR A 82 -3.58 4.31 -12.02
N GLN A 83 -3.38 3.16 -12.68
CA GLN A 83 -2.97 1.94 -11.99
C GLN A 83 -1.48 1.90 -11.66
N ALA A 84 -0.62 2.48 -12.51
CA ALA A 84 0.79 2.68 -12.18
C ALA A 84 0.95 3.61 -10.96
N ALA A 85 0.18 4.69 -10.87
CA ALA A 85 0.19 5.60 -9.73
C ALA A 85 -0.27 4.93 -8.43
N LYS A 86 -1.36 4.13 -8.48
CA LYS A 86 -1.85 3.36 -7.34
C LYS A 86 -0.83 2.33 -6.84
N VAL A 87 -0.28 1.51 -7.73
CA VAL A 87 0.74 0.52 -7.37
C VAL A 87 1.98 1.21 -6.78
N ALA A 88 2.43 2.33 -7.35
CA ALA A 88 3.54 3.11 -6.80
C ALA A 88 3.24 3.64 -5.39
N HIS A 89 2.03 4.17 -5.16
CA HIS A 89 1.59 4.64 -3.84
C HIS A 89 1.56 3.53 -2.78
N LEU A 90 0.97 2.38 -3.11
CA LEU A 90 0.89 1.23 -2.21
C LEU A 90 2.30 0.67 -1.89
N MET A 91 3.18 0.60 -2.89
CA MET A 91 4.56 0.15 -2.71
C MET A 91 5.40 1.14 -1.89
N ALA A 92 5.15 2.45 -2.01
CA ALA A 92 5.76 3.46 -1.14
C ALA A 92 5.28 3.32 0.31
N ALA A 93 3.97 3.14 0.52
CA ALA A 93 3.40 2.91 1.85
C ALA A 93 3.97 1.65 2.52
N LEU A 94 4.20 0.56 1.78
CA LEU A 94 4.85 -0.66 2.27
C LEU A 94 6.32 -0.46 2.70
N ARG A 95 7.03 0.52 2.10
CA ARG A 95 8.43 0.85 2.44
C ARG A 95 8.55 1.79 3.63
N GLY A 96 7.45 2.42 4.06
CA GLY A 96 7.48 3.58 4.95
C GLY A 96 7.85 4.89 4.24
N ASP A 97 7.87 4.91 2.90
CA ASP A 97 8.11 6.09 2.07
C ASP A 97 6.86 7.00 2.01
N THR A 98 6.26 7.30 3.17
CA THR A 98 5.24 8.36 3.27
C THR A 98 5.94 9.70 3.23
N ASN A 99 5.56 10.57 2.28
CA ASN A 99 6.11 11.93 2.12
C ASN A 99 5.88 12.79 3.37
N THR A 100 6.79 12.71 4.35
CA THR A 100 6.83 13.56 5.55
C THR A 100 7.64 14.84 5.35
N ASN A 101 8.35 14.97 4.22
CA ASN A 101 9.08 16.18 3.84
C ASN A 101 8.32 16.98 2.75
N LYS A 102 7.43 17.89 3.19
CA LYS A 102 7.17 19.23 2.61
C LYS A 102 5.88 19.88 3.14
N GLN A 103 5.93 20.38 4.38
CA GLN A 103 5.19 21.59 4.77
C GLN A 103 5.80 22.28 6.00
N GLU A 104 7.13 22.39 6.02
CA GLU A 104 7.87 23.32 6.87
C GLU A 104 8.67 24.27 5.95
N THR A 105 8.80 25.54 6.35
CA THR A 105 9.11 26.74 5.51
C THR A 105 7.94 27.14 4.59
N GLU A 106 7.44 28.39 4.55
CA GLU A 106 7.85 29.66 5.18
C GLU A 106 6.62 30.44 5.70
N ASP A 107 6.65 30.92 6.95
CA ASP A 107 6.08 32.24 7.30
C ASP A 107 6.79 32.77 8.56
N GLY A 108 7.79 33.62 8.35
CA GLY A 108 8.62 34.15 9.42
C GLY A 108 9.66 35.15 8.91
N SER A 109 9.50 36.42 9.33
CA SER A 109 10.31 37.62 8.95
C SER A 109 9.96 38.21 7.57
N SER A 110 9.87 39.54 7.33
CA SER A 110 9.94 40.77 8.15
C SER A 110 8.92 41.81 7.59
N ASP A 111 8.64 43.01 8.12
CA ASP A 111 9.11 43.88 9.22
C ASP A 111 7.85 44.46 9.94
N ALA A 112 7.84 45.14 11.09
CA ALA A 112 8.84 45.92 11.86
C ALA A 112 9.20 47.32 11.33
N LYS A 113 8.20 48.16 11.02
CA LYS A 113 8.29 49.65 11.09
C LYS A 113 6.94 50.34 11.19
#